data_AF-A0A350IYM1-F1
#
_entry.id   AF-A0A350IYM1-F1
#
_cell.length_a   1.000
_cell.length_b   1.000
_cell.length_c   1.000
_cell.angle_alpha   90.00
_cell.angle_beta   90.00
_cell.angle_gamma   90.00
#
_symmetry.space_group_name_H-M   'P 1'
#
loop_
_entity.id
_entity.type
_entity.pdbx_description
1 polymer ?
#
loop_
_entity_poly.entity_id
_entity_poly.type
_entity_poly.pdbx_seq_one_letter_code
_entity_poly.pdbx_strand_id
1 'polypeptide(L)' 'MSHMEWTSEESGIRLDKFLSTVSDLSRTRVQELTKAGEVFVNGTAEKSSYKVQVGDVVSCDIPEDAPTDII' A
#
# COMPACT_ATOMS: atom_id res chain seq x y z
N MET A 1 16.35 -0.73 -1.85
CA MET A 1 14.88 -0.95 -1.74
C MET A 1 14.48 -0.75 -0.30
N SER A 2 13.45 0.06 -0.07
CA SER A 2 12.89 0.30 1.26
C SER A 2 11.65 -0.57 1.44
N HIS A 3 11.69 -1.51 2.38
CA HIS A 3 10.54 -2.33 2.75
C HIS A 3 9.78 -1.67 3.90
N MET A 4 8.47 -1.46 3.74
CA MET A 4 7.61 -0.84 4.74
C MET A 4 6.37 -1.69 4.97
N GLU A 5 5.93 -1.80 6.22
CA GLU A 5 4.80 -2.65 6.62
C GLU A 5 3.85 -1.89 7.55
N TRP A 6 2.54 -2.08 7.35
CA TRP A 6 1.49 -1.47 8.14
C TRP A 6 0.40 -2.48 8.44
N THR A 7 -0.09 -2.49 9.67
CA THR A 7 -1.20 -3.35 10.08
C THR A 7 -2.51 -2.55 10.04
N SER A 8 -3.53 -3.11 9.40
CA SER A 8 -4.84 -2.49 9.34
C SER A 8 -5.61 -2.70 10.65
N GLU A 9 -6.05 -1.60 11.26
CA GLU A 9 -6.87 -1.61 12.47
C GLU A 9 -8.38 -1.49 12.16
N GLU A 10 -8.74 -1.34 10.87
CA GLU A 10 -10.12 -1.13 10.43
C GLU A 10 -10.42 -1.93 9.16
N SER A 11 -11.54 -2.65 9.13
CA SER A 11 -11.96 -3.42 7.95
C SER A 11 -12.82 -2.61 6.98
N GLY A 12 -12.73 -2.91 5.68
CA GLY A 12 -13.59 -2.35 4.65
C GLY A 12 -13.06 -1.06 4.00
N ILE A 13 -11.87 -0.63 4.40
CA ILE A 13 -11.12 0.47 3.75
C ILE A 13 -10.44 -0.10 2.50
N ARG A 14 -10.35 0.69 1.42
CA ARG A 14 -9.61 0.28 0.23
C ARG A 14 -8.10 0.40 0.48
N LEU A 15 -7.32 -0.51 -0.08
CA LEU A 15 -5.86 -0.55 0.04
C LEU A 15 -5.21 0.79 -0.36
N ASP A 16 -5.66 1.41 -1.45
CA ASP A 16 -5.20 2.75 -1.89
C ASP A 16 -5.47 3.85 -0.87
N LYS A 17 -6.61 3.81 -0.19
CA LYS A 17 -6.97 4.78 0.85
C LYS A 17 -6.22 4.48 2.16
N PHE A 18 -6.10 3.20 2.52
CA PHE A 18 -5.40 2.77 3.71
C PHE A 18 -3.93 3.21 3.65
N LEU A 19 -3.21 2.80 2.61
CA LEU A 19 -1.82 3.21 2.39
C LEU A 19 -1.66 4.73 2.33
N SER A 20 -2.56 5.44 1.64
CA SER A 20 -2.56 6.91 1.62
C SER A 20 -2.78 7.58 2.99
N THR A 21 -3.28 6.84 3.99
CA THR A 21 -3.53 7.36 5.33
C THR A 21 -2.39 6.99 6.29
N VAL A 22 -1.86 5.77 6.18
CA VAL A 22 -0.79 5.25 7.04
C VAL A 22 0.62 5.56 6.52
N SER A 23 0.73 5.94 5.25
CA SER A 23 1.97 6.33 4.59
C SER A 23 1.77 7.68 3.88
N ASP A 24 2.87 8.36 3.58
CA ASP A 24 2.90 9.59 2.78
C ASP A 24 2.73 9.32 1.25
N LEU A 25 2.28 8.13 0.86
CA LEU A 25 2.06 7.79 -0.54
C LEU A 25 0.73 8.35 -1.06
N SER A 26 0.75 8.98 -2.23
CA SER A 26 -0.47 9.37 -2.92
C SER A 26 -1.25 8.15 -3.43
N ARG A 27 -2.59 8.30 -3.57
CA ARG A 27 -3.46 7.22 -4.07
C ARG A 27 -3.02 6.70 -5.44
N THR A 28 -2.53 7.58 -6.31
CA THR A 28 -1.97 7.22 -7.63
C THR A 28 -0.72 6.38 -7.47
N ARG A 29 0.18 6.76 -6.56
CA ARG A 29 1.42 6.02 -6.32
C ARG A 29 1.17 4.61 -5.80
N VAL A 30 0.23 4.46 -4.88
CA VAL A 30 -0.22 3.13 -4.44
C VAL A 30 -0.71 2.33 -5.63
N GLN A 31 -1.56 2.89 -6.50
CA GLN A 31 -2.04 2.17 -7.70
C GLN A 31 -0.91 1.72 -8.63
N GLU A 32 0.14 2.51 -8.80
CA GLU A 32 1.34 2.13 -9.59
C GLU A 32 2.10 0.99 -8.95
N LEU A 33 2.45 1.11 -7.66
CA LEU A 33 3.15 0.06 -6.90
C LEU A 33 2.36 -1.25 -6.94
N THR A 34 1.05 -1.14 -6.77
CA THR A 34 0.17 -2.30 -6.81
C THR A 34 0.11 -2.94 -8.20
N LYS A 35 0.18 -2.14 -9.28
CA LYS A 35 0.28 -2.65 -10.66
C LYS A 35 1.65 -3.26 -10.96
N ALA A 36 2.71 -2.73 -10.35
CA ALA A 36 4.05 -3.26 -10.44
C ALA A 36 4.24 -4.56 -9.64
N GLY A 37 3.31 -4.89 -8.74
CA GLY A 37 3.41 -6.06 -7.87
C GLY A 37 4.28 -5.80 -6.63
N GLU A 38 4.44 -4.53 -6.26
CA GLU A 38 5.27 -4.08 -5.14
C GLU A 38 4.47 -3.92 -3.83
N VAL A 39 3.16 -4.14 -3.86
CA VAL A 39 2.27 -4.07 -2.67
C VAL A 39 1.72 -5.45 -2.39
N PHE A 40 1.87 -5.89 -1.14
CA PHE A 40 1.42 -7.18 -0.67
C PHE A 40 0.49 -7.00 0.52
N VAL A 41 -0.59 -7.77 0.55
CA VAL A 41 -1.49 -7.90 1.68
C VAL A 41 -1.33 -9.31 2.22
N ASN A 42 -0.90 -9.42 3.47
CA ASN A 42 -0.59 -10.68 4.13
C ASN A 42 0.38 -11.55 3.31
N GLY A 43 1.36 -10.91 2.67
CA GLY A 43 2.33 -11.57 1.77
C GLY A 43 1.83 -11.89 0.36
N THR A 44 0.60 -11.50 0.00
CA THR A 44 0.01 -11.75 -1.33
C THR A 44 -0.11 -10.44 -2.12
N ALA A 45 0.40 -10.40 -3.35
CA ALA A 45 0.24 -9.22 -4.21
C ALA A 45 -1.24 -9.03 -4.57
N GLU A 46 -1.83 -7.97 -4.04
CA GLU A 46 -3.26 -7.66 -4.18
C GLU A 46 -3.46 -6.40 -5.02
N LYS A 47 -4.71 -6.05 -5.39
CA LYS A 47 -5.00 -4.83 -6.15
C LYS A 47 -5.27 -3.64 -5.24
N SER A 48 -5.10 -2.41 -5.75
CA SER A 48 -5.37 -1.17 -5.01
C SER A 48 -6.85 -1.01 -4.60
N SER A 49 -7.75 -1.73 -5.29
CA SER A 49 -9.17 -1.87 -4.98
C SER A 49 -9.47 -2.90 -3.88
N TYR A 50 -8.49 -3.66 -3.42
CA TYR A 50 -8.63 -4.62 -2.34
C TYR A 50 -9.15 -3.92 -1.09
N LYS A 51 -10.05 -4.56 -0.37
CA LYS A 51 -10.58 -4.03 0.89
C LYS A 51 -9.82 -4.69 2.03
N VAL A 52 -8.97 -3.90 2.68
CA VAL A 52 -8.23 -4.37 3.86
C VAL A 52 -9.21 -4.77 4.97
N GLN A 53 -8.85 -5.82 5.69
CA GLN A 53 -9.55 -6.31 6.86
C GLN A 53 -8.78 -5.96 8.11
N VAL A 54 -9.48 -5.95 9.25
CA VAL A 54 -8.85 -5.80 10.55
C VAL A 54 -7.81 -6.91 10.74
N GLY A 55 -6.60 -6.53 11.09
CA GLY A 55 -5.46 -7.43 11.24
C GLY A 55 -4.71 -7.76 9.96
N ASP A 56 -5.15 -7.27 8.79
CA ASP A 56 -4.39 -7.44 7.56
C ASP A 56 -3.07 -6.67 7.63
N VAL A 57 -1.98 -7.33 7.27
CA VAL A 57 -0.65 -6.73 7.19
C VAL A 57 -0.40 -6.32 5.75
N VAL A 58 -0.33 -5.02 5.49
CA VAL A 58 0.00 -4.47 4.19
C VAL A 58 1.49 -4.15 4.16
N SER A 59 2.24 -4.83 3.31
CA SER A 59 3.64 -4.52 3.04
C SER A 59 3.81 -3.92 1.65
N CYS A 60 4.76 -2.99 1.53
CA CYS A 60 5.07 -2.34 0.27
C CYS A 60 6.59 -2.25 0.11
N ASP A 61 7.07 -2.69 -1.04
CA ASP A 61 8.45 -2.49 -1.46
C ASP A 61 8.52 -1.21 -2.30
N ILE A 62 9.27 -0.22 -1.82
CA ILE A 62 9.44 1.05 -2.53
C ILE A 62 10.86 1.05 -3.13
N PRO A 63 11.00 1.06 -4.46
CA PRO A 63 12.30 1.20 -5.10
C PRO A 63 12.86 2.61 -4.86
N GLU A 64 14.17 2.73 -4.64
CA GLU A 64 14.86 3.99 -4.29
C GLU A 64 14.74 5.09 -5.37
N ASP A 65 14.46 4.71 -6.62
CA ASP A 65 14.27 5.63 -7.75
C ASP A 65 12.89 6.30 -7.82
N ALA A 66 11.98 5.99 -6.90
CA ALA A 66 10.62 6.52 -6.96
C ALA A 66 10.50 7.89 -6.25
N PRO A 67 10.18 8.98 -6.97
CA PRO A 67 9.89 10.25 -6.33
C PRO A 67 8.60 10.14 -5.51
N THR A 68 8.67 10.49 -4.23
CA THR A 68 7.49 10.72 -3.40
C THR A 68 6.88 12.05 -3.84
N ASP A 69 5.90 12.01 -4.75
CA ASP A 69 5.10 13.19 -5.09
C ASP A 69 4.16 13.46 -3.91
N ILE A 70 4.65 14.26 -2.95
CA ILE A 70 3.89 14.83 -1.85
C ILE A 70 3.32 16.15 -2.40
N ILE A 71 2.03 16.18 -2.74
CA ILE A 71 1.28 17.40 -3.05
C ILE A 71 0.51 17.87 -1.82
#